data_AF-A0A973J0F2-F1
#
_entry.id   AF-A0A973J0F2-F1
#
_cell.length_a   1.000
_cell.length_b   1.000
_cell.length_c   1.000
_cell.angle_alpha   90.00
_cell.angle_beta   90.00
_cell.angle_gamma   90.00
#
_symmetry.space_group_name_H-M   'P 1'
#
loop_
_entity.id
_entity.type
_entity.pdbx_description
1 polymer ?
#
loop_
_entity_poly.entity_id
_entity_poly.type
_entity_poly.pdbx_seq_one_letter_code
_entity_poly.pdbx_strand_id
1 'polypeptide(L)' 'EDGFFHDDPAEKVHHGFEREWLAELFRLNGLRETSYNRIHVICKTNREGRNAEYPVFLVTASHDV' A
#
# COMPACT_ATOMS: atom_id res chain seq x y z
N GLU A 1 -1.29 -6.53 -3.79
CA GLU A 1 -2.24 -7.22 -2.89
C GLU A 1 -3.37 -7.78 -3.76
N ASP A 2 -3.90 -8.94 -3.38
CA ASP A 2 -4.77 -9.81 -4.19
C ASP A 2 -6.28 -9.50 -4.03
N GLY A 3 -6.63 -8.39 -3.36
CA GLY A 3 -7.99 -7.91 -3.15
C GLY A 3 -8.74 -8.62 -2.02
N PHE A 4 -8.07 -9.46 -1.24
CA PHE A 4 -8.67 -10.22 -0.15
C PHE A 4 -8.69 -9.49 1.19
N PHE A 5 -8.12 -8.28 1.26
CA PHE A 5 -8.29 -7.41 2.42
C PHE A 5 -9.77 -7.08 2.69
N HIS A 6 -10.55 -6.91 1.62
CA HIS A 6 -11.98 -6.63 1.69
C HIS A 6 -12.81 -7.91 1.72
N ASP A 7 -13.82 -7.93 2.61
CA ASP A 7 -14.67 -9.12 2.78
C ASP A 7 -15.76 -9.20 1.70
N ASP A 8 -16.19 -8.06 1.15
CA ASP A 8 -17.17 -8.00 0.05
C ASP A 8 -16.46 -8.21 -1.31
N PRO A 9 -16.81 -9.25 -2.08
CA PRO A 9 -16.26 -9.46 -3.42
C PRO A 9 -16.75 -8.45 -4.48
N ALA A 10 -17.82 -7.70 -4.21
CA ALA A 10 -18.33 -6.67 -5.11
C ALA A 10 -17.71 -5.28 -4.84
N GLU A 11 -16.96 -5.12 -3.74
CA GLU A 11 -16.26 -3.87 -3.44
C GLU A 11 -15.14 -3.63 -4.46
N LYS A 12 -14.96 -2.37 -4.86
CA LYS A 12 -13.83 -1.99 -5.72
C LYS A 12 -12.54 -2.11 -4.92
N VAL A 13 -11.78 -3.17 -5.18
CA VAL A 13 -10.52 -3.44 -4.48
C VAL A 13 -9.38 -2.57 -5.01
N HIS A 14 -8.56 -2.08 -4.08
CA HIS A 14 -7.29 -1.45 -4.40
C HIS A 14 -6.17 -2.48 -4.22
N HIS A 15 -5.77 -3.10 -5.32
CA HIS A 15 -4.55 -3.91 -5.33
C HIS A 15 -3.39 -3.00 -4.92
N GLY A 16 -2.70 -3.36 -3.84
CA GLY A 16 -1.54 -2.61 -3.33
C GLY A 16 -0.56 -2.22 -4.43
N PHE A 17 0.29 -1.23 -4.16
CA PHE A 17 1.12 -0.56 -5.15
C PHE A 17 2.54 -1.14 -5.25
N GLU A 18 3.13 -1.05 -6.44
CA GLU A 18 4.57 -1.26 -6.64
C GLU A 18 5.36 -0.05 -6.14
N ARG A 19 6.49 -0.28 -5.48
CA ARG A 19 7.30 0.79 -4.85
C ARG A 19 7.90 1.72 -5.89
N GLU A 20 8.39 1.15 -6.98
CA GLU A 20 9.02 1.85 -8.10
C GLU A 20 8.00 2.73 -8.82
N TRP A 21 6.75 2.27 -8.94
CA TRP A 21 5.67 3.08 -9.51
C TRP A 21 5.32 4.29 -8.63
N LEU A 22 5.20 4.09 -7.31
CA LEU A 22 5.02 5.20 -6.38
C LEU A 22 6.19 6.18 -6.44
N ALA A 23 7.41 5.67 -6.54
CA ALA A 23 8.59 6.51 -6.57
C ALA A 23 8.63 7.41 -7.82
N GLU A 24 8.32 6.81 -8.98
CA GLU A 24 8.19 7.55 -10.23
C GLU A 24 7.06 8.59 -10.15
N LEU A 25 5.93 8.25 -9.53
CA LEU A 25 4.82 9.19 -9.33
C LEU A 25 5.25 10.39 -8.50
N PHE A 26 5.98 10.19 -7.39
CA PHE A 26 6.48 11.30 -6.58
C PHE A 26 7.48 12.16 -7.36
N ARG A 27 8.45 11.53 -8.04
CA ARG A 27 9.42 12.22 -8.87
C ARG A 27 8.77 13.09 -9.95
N LEU A 28 7.76 12.56 -10.66
CA LEU A 28 7.02 13.29 -11.70
C LEU A 28 6.25 14.50 -11.16
N ASN A 29 5.93 14.50 -9.86
CA ASN A 29 5.22 15.59 -9.18
C ASN A 29 6.16 16.50 -8.37
N GLY A 30 7.47 16.46 -8.62
CA GLY A 30 8.46 17.32 -7.93
C GLY A 30 8.68 16.95 -6.46
N LEU A 31 8.18 15.78 -6.02
CA LEU A 31 8.40 15.27 -4.68
C LEU A 31 9.65 14.41 -4.66
N ARG A 32 10.43 14.58 -3.59
CA ARG A 32 11.56 13.72 -3.27
C ARG A 32 11.19 12.84 -2.08
N GLU A 33 11.22 11.54 -2.26
CA GLU A 33 10.98 10.60 -1.17
C GLU A 33 12.06 10.72 -0.09
N THR A 34 11.61 10.69 1.16
CA THR A 34 12.48 10.75 2.34
C THR A 34 12.47 9.43 3.12
N SER A 35 11.38 8.66 3.07
CA SER A 35 11.35 7.32 3.68
C SER A 35 10.26 6.41 3.13
N TYR A 36 10.53 5.10 3.10
CA TYR A 36 9.54 4.03 2.88
C TYR A 36 9.61 3.03 4.01
N ASN A 37 8.58 2.98 4.84
CA ASN A 37 8.56 2.13 6.03
C ASN A 37 7.33 1.23 6.05
N ARG A 38 7.52 -0.06 6.36
CA ARG A 38 6.41 -0.92 6.81
C ARG A 38 6.19 -0.61 8.28
N ILE A 39 5.13 0.12 8.60
CA ILE A 39 4.88 0.61 9.96
C ILE A 39 3.97 -0.31 10.77
N HIS A 40 3.20 -1.16 10.09
CA HIS A 40 2.29 -2.09 10.74
C HIS A 40 1.98 -3.28 9.82
N VAL A 41 1.43 -4.36 10.40
CA VAL A 41 0.91 -5.51 9.67
C VAL A 41 -0.42 -5.89 10.31
N ILE A 42 -1.49 -5.88 9.52
CA ILE A 42 -2.81 -6.34 9.95
C ILE A 42 -2.87 -7.83 9.67
N CYS A 43 -3.11 -8.63 10.70
CA CYS A 43 -3.33 -10.07 10.56
C CYS A 43 -4.82 -10.36 10.72
N LYS A 44 -5.48 -10.89 9.67
CA LYS A 44 -6.88 -11.34 9.76
C LYS A 44 -7.12 -12.58 8.91
N THR A 45 -8.15 -13.34 9.27
CA THR A 45 -8.71 -14.34 8.37
C THR A 45 -9.40 -13.60 7.21
N ASN A 46 -9.02 -13.92 5.98
CA ASN A 46 -9.59 -13.32 4.78
C ASN A 46 -10.88 -14.04 4.36
N ARG A 47 -11.58 -13.53 3.35
CA ARG A 47 -12.82 -14.16 2.85
C ARG A 47 -12.66 -15.57 2.26
N GLU A 48 -11.42 -16.02 2.00
CA GLU A 48 -11.13 -17.42 1.63
C GLU A 48 -10.91 -18.32 2.86
N GLY A 49 -11.09 -17.79 4.07
CA GLY A 49 -10.85 -18.53 5.31
C GLY A 49 -9.36 -18.71 5.66
N ARG A 50 -8.46 -17.98 5.00
CA ARG A 50 -7.01 -18.05 5.24
C ARG A 50 -6.56 -16.93 6.17
N ASN A 51 -5.73 -17.24 7.16
CA ASN A 51 -5.02 -16.21 7.91
C ASN A 51 -4.00 -15.54 6.99
N ALA A 52 -4.18 -14.24 6.77
CA ALA A 52 -3.38 -13.44 5.87
C ALA A 52 -2.83 -12.19 6.58
N GLU A 53 -1.66 -11.76 6.11
CA GLU A 53 -1.00 -10.53 6.55
C GLU A 53 -1.17 -9.43 5.51
N TYR A 54 -1.57 -8.25 5.97
CA TYR A 54 -1.77 -7.06 5.16
C TYR A 54 -0.84 -5.95 5.65
N PRO A 55 0.34 -5.78 5.01
CA PRO A 55 1.29 -4.74 5.38
C PRO A 55 0.73 -3.33 5.18
N VAL A 56 0.94 -2.46 6.18
CA VAL A 56 0.69 -1.03 6.07
C VAL A 56 2.03 -0.32 5.87
N PHE A 57 2.12 0.45 4.79
CA PHE A 57 3.30 1.24 4.47
C PHE A 57 3.05 2.72 4.72
N LEU A 58 4.02 3.39 5.33
CA LEU A 58 4.11 4.84 5.40
C LEU A 58 5.21 5.30 4.46
N VAL A 59 4.87 6.22 3.58
CA VAL A 59 5.83 6.90 2.71
C VAL A 59 5.80 8.37 3.06
N THR A 60 6.97 8.94 3.28
CA THR A 60 7.13 10.39 3.46
C THR A 60 7.92 10.93 2.28
N ALA A 61 7.50 12.09 1.79
CA ALA A 61 8.18 12.82 0.74
C ALA A 61 8.16 14.31 1.06
N SER A 62 9.15 15.05 0.58
CA SER A 62 9.23 16.50 0.70
C SER A 62 9.23 17.14 -0.68
N HIS A 63 8.76 18.38 -0.73
CA HIS A 63 8.96 19.25 -1.89
C HIS A 63 9.91 20.36 -1.47
N ASP A 64 10.95 20.62 -2.24
CA ASP A 64 11.97 21.62 -1.93
C ASP A 64 11.50 23.05 -2.29
N VAL A 65 10.19 23.38 -2.16
CA VAL A 65 9.70 24.76 -2.38
C VAL A 65 10.12 25.67 -1.23
#